data_AF-A0A936D3E3-F1
#
_entry.id   AF-A0A936D3E3-F1
#
_cell.length_a   1.000
_cell.length_b   1.000
_cell.length_c   1.000
_cell.angle_alpha   90.00
_cell.angle_beta   90.00
_cell.angle_gamma   90.00
#
_symmetry.space_group_name_H-M   'P 1'
#
loop_
_entity.id
_entity.type
_entity.pdbx_description
1 polymer ?
#
loop_
_entity_poly.entity_id
_entity_poly.type
_entity_poly.pdbx_seq_one_letter_code
_entity_poly.pdbx_strand_id
1 'polypeptide(L)'
;MKLKSDVTINGKPYKKGGSISGWGIYPFFMVHMLMFGGSGFFMAYAENGPPVLFLYAHGGFAILVYCIFYLNFFGKEEVKWMFINGGLGIFGIYAEINWLLGHFGKHISDFPFYVHVIPFLYYVLYTFLIRQAVLDLFNAREDDEKENRVNQYYIVISLIIYSLIFFIL
;
A
#
# COMPACT_ATOMS: atom_id res chain seq x y z
N MET A 1 5.05 9.91 -14.28
CA MET A 1 4.04 8.84 -14.32
C MET A 1 3.30 8.82 -15.65
N LYS A 2 3.37 7.72 -16.40
CA LYS A 2 2.49 7.50 -17.56
C LYS A 2 1.13 6.98 -17.13
N LEU A 3 0.06 7.61 -17.62
CA LEU A 3 -1.31 7.23 -17.31
C LEU A 3 -1.77 5.99 -18.07
N LYS A 4 -2.51 5.11 -17.40
CA LYS A 4 -3.11 3.92 -18.01
C LYS A 4 -4.59 4.09 -18.40
N SER A 5 -5.21 5.19 -17.97
CA SER A 5 -6.59 5.58 -18.29
C SER A 5 -6.68 7.08 -18.58
N ASP A 6 -7.81 7.52 -19.15
CA ASP A 6 -8.15 8.94 -19.26
C ASP A 6 -8.52 9.46 -17.86
N VAL A 7 -7.92 10.56 -17.42
CA VAL A 7 -8.13 11.12 -16.07
C VAL A 7 -8.28 12.64 -16.17
N THR A 8 -9.20 13.21 -15.41
CA THR A 8 -9.33 14.66 -15.25
C THR A 8 -8.79 15.08 -13.89
N ILE A 9 -7.78 15.96 -13.86
CA ILE A 9 -7.18 16.48 -12.62
C ILE A 9 -7.36 17.99 -12.63
N ASN A 10 -8.03 18.53 -11.59
CA ASN A 10 -8.33 19.96 -11.46
C ASN A 10 -9.00 20.54 -12.73
N GLY A 11 -9.94 19.81 -13.32
CA GLY A 11 -10.65 20.22 -14.53
C GLY A 11 -9.87 20.07 -15.84
N LYS A 12 -8.57 19.73 -15.79
CA LYS A 12 -7.75 19.48 -16.97
C LYS A 12 -7.80 18.00 -17.36
N PRO A 13 -8.22 17.66 -18.60
CA PRO A 13 -8.25 16.29 -19.07
C PRO A 13 -6.84 15.82 -19.47
N TYR A 14 -6.51 14.59 -19.09
CA TYR A 14 -5.30 13.88 -19.48
C TYR A 14 -5.69 12.56 -20.14
N LYS A 15 -5.09 12.29 -21.30
CA LYS A 15 -5.35 11.07 -22.06
C LYS A 15 -4.48 9.91 -21.60
N LYS A 16 -5.02 8.71 -21.73
CA LYS A 16 -4.26 7.46 -21.60
C LYS A 16 -2.97 7.51 -22.42
N GLY A 17 -1.87 7.07 -21.83
CA GLY A 17 -0.53 7.15 -22.42
C GLY A 17 0.17 8.50 -22.22
N GLY A 18 -0.56 9.55 -21.82
CA GLY A 18 0.01 10.83 -21.44
C GLY A 18 0.87 10.73 -20.17
N SER A 19 1.82 11.65 -20.04
CA SER A 19 2.68 11.76 -18.85
C SER A 19 2.19 12.89 -17.95
N ILE A 20 2.14 12.61 -16.65
CA ILE A 20 1.91 13.62 -15.61
C ILE A 20 3.02 13.55 -14.56
N SER A 21 3.25 14.69 -13.91
CA SER A 21 4.22 14.77 -12.82
C SER A 21 3.73 13.93 -11.63
N GLY A 22 4.53 12.94 -11.22
CA GLY A 22 4.25 12.13 -10.05
C GLY A 22 4.42 12.89 -8.73
N TRP A 23 5.12 14.03 -8.74
CA TRP A 23 5.47 14.82 -7.54
C TRP A 23 4.26 15.39 -6.78
N GLY A 24 3.13 15.60 -7.42
CA GLY A 24 1.89 15.98 -6.73
C GLY A 24 1.05 14.79 -6.28
N ILE A 25 1.21 13.64 -6.95
CA ILE A 25 0.34 12.47 -6.77
C ILE A 25 0.90 11.57 -5.68
N TYR A 26 2.16 11.13 -5.80
CA TYR A 26 2.74 10.19 -4.85
C TYR A 26 2.76 10.73 -3.42
N PRO A 27 3.25 11.96 -3.14
CA PRO A 27 3.25 12.47 -1.77
C PRO A 27 1.84 12.64 -1.21
N PHE A 28 0.88 13.12 -2.02
CA PHE A 28 -0.51 13.23 -1.61
C PHE A 28 -1.07 11.89 -1.18
N PHE A 29 -0.99 10.86 -2.03
CA PHE A 29 -1.52 9.54 -1.71
C PHE A 29 -0.75 8.86 -0.57
N MET A 30 0.57 9.05 -0.46
CA MET A 30 1.37 8.53 0.66
C MET A 30 0.94 9.13 1.99
N VAL A 31 0.83 10.45 2.09
CA VAL A 31 0.40 11.11 3.34
C VAL A 31 -1.05 10.75 3.66
N HIS A 32 -1.93 10.77 2.66
CA HIS A 32 -3.34 10.43 2.85
C HIS A 32 -3.51 8.99 3.34
N MET A 33 -2.88 8.01 2.69
CA MET A 33 -2.95 6.62 3.15
C MET A 33 -2.28 6.39 4.49
N LEU A 34 -1.20 7.12 4.82
CA LEU A 34 -0.59 7.00 6.14
C LEU A 34 -1.57 7.44 7.24
N MET A 35 -2.28 8.55 7.03
CA MET A 35 -3.30 9.02 7.98
C MET A 35 -4.49 8.07 8.08
N PHE A 36 -5.05 7.64 6.94
CA PHE A 36 -6.23 6.76 6.92
C PHE A 36 -5.90 5.33 7.35
N GLY A 37 -4.77 4.79 6.91
CA GLY A 37 -4.26 3.48 7.30
C GLY A 37 -3.82 3.46 8.76
N GLY A 38 -3.15 4.51 9.24
CA GLY A 38 -2.82 4.69 10.65
C GLY A 38 -4.07 4.80 11.53
N SER A 39 -5.06 5.61 11.12
CA SER A 39 -6.36 5.66 11.79
C SER A 39 -7.05 4.29 11.81
N GLY A 40 -7.08 3.58 10.68
CA GLY A 40 -7.60 2.21 10.59
C GLY A 40 -6.88 1.22 11.50
N PHE A 41 -5.55 1.32 11.63
CA PHE A 41 -4.73 0.54 12.54
C PHE A 41 -5.10 0.81 13.99
N PHE A 42 -5.14 2.07 14.42
CA PHE A 42 -5.49 2.43 15.80
C PHE A 42 -6.93 2.04 16.13
N MET A 43 -7.88 2.26 15.22
CA MET A 43 -9.27 1.84 15.42
C MET A 43 -9.40 0.31 15.51
N ALA A 44 -8.59 -0.45 14.78
CA ALA A 44 -8.61 -1.91 14.82
C ALA A 44 -8.05 -2.48 16.13
N TYR A 45 -7.04 -1.84 16.71
CA TYR A 45 -6.27 -2.39 17.82
C TYR A 45 -6.43 -1.65 19.16
N ALA A 46 -7.25 -0.58 19.22
CA ALA A 46 -7.57 0.10 20.47
C ALA A 46 -8.50 -0.75 21.36
N GLU A 47 -8.31 -0.71 22.68
CA GLU A 47 -9.12 -1.45 23.64
C GLU A 47 -10.61 -1.09 23.57
N ASN A 48 -10.90 0.20 23.33
CA ASN A 48 -12.25 0.73 23.14
C ASN A 48 -12.46 1.19 21.68
N GLY A 49 -11.94 0.40 20.72
CA GLY A 49 -12.11 0.66 19.30
C GLY A 49 -13.58 0.59 18.85
N PRO A 50 -13.92 1.19 17.69
CA PRO A 50 -15.26 1.06 17.14
C PRO A 50 -15.59 -0.41 16.82
N PRO A 51 -16.89 -0.75 16.68
CA PRO A 51 -17.28 -2.08 16.26
C PRO A 51 -16.63 -2.49 14.94
N VAL A 52 -16.29 -3.77 14.79
CA VAL A 52 -15.63 -4.29 13.57
C VAL A 52 -16.42 -3.97 12.31
N LEU A 53 -17.76 -3.96 12.37
CA LEU A 53 -18.58 -3.58 11.23
C LEU A 53 -18.28 -2.14 10.74
N PHE A 54 -18.01 -1.22 11.66
CA PHE A 54 -17.60 0.14 11.31
C PHE A 54 -16.24 0.16 10.63
N LEU A 55 -15.27 -0.65 11.09
CA LEU A 55 -13.97 -0.78 10.43
C LEU A 55 -14.10 -1.24 8.99
N TYR A 56 -14.96 -2.23 8.73
CA TYR A 56 -15.21 -2.73 7.39
C TYR A 56 -15.95 -1.72 6.52
N ALA A 57 -16.97 -1.05 7.06
CA ALA A 57 -17.71 -0.03 6.32
C ALA A 57 -16.82 1.18 5.97
N HIS A 58 -16.13 1.75 6.96
CA HIS A 58 -15.31 2.93 6.79
C HIS A 58 -13.99 2.60 6.07
N GLY A 59 -13.21 1.67 6.63
CA GLY A 59 -11.91 1.28 6.09
C GLY A 59 -12.02 0.54 4.76
N GLY A 60 -12.98 -0.37 4.63
CA GLY A 60 -13.21 -1.11 3.39
C GLY A 60 -13.67 -0.21 2.24
N PHE A 61 -14.54 0.78 2.52
CA PHE A 61 -14.93 1.77 1.51
C PHE A 61 -13.74 2.63 1.08
N ALA A 62 -12.91 3.08 2.02
CA ALA A 62 -11.69 3.83 1.68
C ALA A 62 -10.71 2.99 0.84
N ILE A 63 -10.48 1.72 1.18
CA ILE A 63 -9.68 0.78 0.38
C ILE A 63 -10.23 0.64 -1.04
N LEU A 64 -11.56 0.50 -1.18
CA LEU A 64 -12.21 0.45 -2.50
C LEU A 64 -11.95 1.72 -3.32
N VAL A 65 -12.07 2.89 -2.70
CA VAL A 65 -11.79 4.18 -3.35
C VAL A 65 -10.33 4.26 -3.81
N TYR A 66 -9.37 3.84 -2.99
CA TYR A 66 -7.96 3.77 -3.40
C TYR A 66 -7.73 2.81 -4.57
N CYS A 67 -8.39 1.64 -4.57
CA CYS A 67 -8.33 0.72 -5.71
C CYS A 67 -8.85 1.37 -6.99
N ILE A 68 -9.92 2.16 -6.93
CA ILE A 68 -10.42 2.91 -8.09
C ILE A 68 -9.38 3.90 -8.58
N PHE A 69 -8.75 4.67 -7.69
CA PHE A 69 -7.66 5.57 -8.08
C PHE A 69 -6.49 4.81 -8.71
N TYR A 70 -6.08 3.69 -8.14
CA TYR A 70 -4.97 2.90 -8.65
C TYR A 70 -5.27 2.26 -10.00
N LEU A 71 -6.51 1.82 -10.22
CA LEU A 71 -6.94 1.34 -11.54
C LEU A 71 -6.84 2.45 -12.59
N ASN A 72 -7.18 3.69 -12.23
CA ASN A 72 -7.09 4.83 -13.15
C ASN A 72 -5.65 5.26 -13.43
N PHE A 73 -4.79 5.29 -12.41
CA PHE A 73 -3.41 5.73 -12.56
C PHE A 73 -2.47 4.65 -13.11
N PHE A 74 -2.55 3.44 -12.55
CA PHE A 74 -1.59 2.34 -12.79
C PHE A 74 -2.16 1.19 -13.63
N GLY A 75 -3.48 1.14 -13.84
CA GLY A 75 -4.12 0.15 -14.69
C GLY A 75 -4.43 -1.18 -14.00
N LYS A 76 -5.23 -2.01 -14.69
CA LYS A 76 -5.77 -3.27 -14.17
C LYS A 76 -4.68 -4.29 -13.80
N GLU A 77 -3.68 -4.46 -14.65
CA GLU A 77 -2.64 -5.48 -14.43
C GLU A 77 -1.79 -5.15 -13.18
N GLU A 78 -1.41 -3.89 -12.98
CA GLU A 78 -0.66 -3.49 -11.77
C GLU A 78 -1.48 -3.72 -10.50
N VAL A 79 -2.77 -3.37 -10.50
CA VAL A 79 -3.66 -3.57 -9.34
C VAL A 79 -3.93 -5.05 -9.09
N LYS A 80 -4.02 -5.88 -10.13
CA LYS A 80 -4.11 -7.33 -9.98
C LYS A 80 -2.85 -7.89 -9.32
N TRP A 81 -1.67 -7.50 -9.80
CA TRP A 81 -0.39 -7.94 -9.23
C TRP A 81 -0.15 -7.40 -7.82
N MET A 82 -0.67 -6.22 -7.47
CA MET A 82 -0.67 -5.72 -6.09
C MET A 82 -1.27 -6.74 -5.12
N PHE A 83 -2.46 -7.25 -5.42
CA PHE A 83 -3.13 -8.22 -4.55
C PHE A 83 -2.44 -9.58 -4.54
N ILE A 84 -1.94 -10.05 -5.69
CA ILE A 84 -1.18 -11.29 -5.76
C ILE A 84 0.08 -11.20 -4.89
N ASN A 85 0.85 -10.11 -5.04
CA ASN A 85 2.08 -9.89 -4.27
C ASN A 85 1.78 -9.70 -2.77
N GLY A 86 0.72 -8.98 -2.43
CA GLY A 86 0.27 -8.84 -1.04
C GLY A 86 -0.12 -10.17 -0.41
N GLY A 87 -0.81 -11.03 -1.17
CA GLY A 87 -1.17 -12.39 -0.73
C GLY A 87 0.05 -13.30 -0.55
N LEU A 88 0.98 -13.30 -1.51
CA LEU A 88 2.24 -14.06 -1.40
C LEU A 88 3.13 -13.53 -0.27
N GLY A 89 3.10 -12.22 -0.03
CA GLY A 89 3.84 -11.52 1.01
C GLY A 89 3.18 -11.49 2.39
N ILE A 90 2.09 -12.23 2.60
CA ILE A 90 1.29 -12.16 3.84
C ILE A 90 2.10 -12.37 5.12
N PHE A 91 3.14 -13.23 5.08
CA PHE A 91 4.05 -13.44 6.20
C PHE A 91 4.86 -12.17 6.54
N GLY A 92 5.30 -11.41 5.54
CA GLY A 92 5.99 -10.14 5.75
C GLY A 92 5.05 -9.10 6.35
N ILE A 93 3.81 -9.02 5.84
CA ILE A 93 2.76 -8.14 6.40
C ILE A 93 2.51 -8.49 7.86
N TYR A 94 2.37 -9.78 8.17
CA TYR A 94 2.18 -10.25 9.54
C TYR A 94 3.34 -9.83 10.44
N ALA A 95 4.59 -10.05 10.02
CA ALA A 95 5.78 -9.69 10.80
C ALA A 95 5.84 -8.17 11.08
N GLU A 96 5.61 -7.33 10.06
CA GLU A 96 5.67 -5.88 10.22
C GLU A 96 4.51 -5.32 11.05
N ILE A 97 3.29 -5.82 10.86
CA ILE A 97 2.15 -5.39 11.69
C ILE A 97 2.35 -5.84 13.14
N ASN A 98 2.90 -7.04 13.38
CA ASN A 98 3.23 -7.52 14.73
C ASN A 98 4.33 -6.67 15.37
N TRP A 99 5.34 -6.27 14.60
CA TRP A 99 6.37 -5.33 15.03
C TRP A 99 5.79 -3.97 15.41
N LEU A 100 4.90 -3.41 14.57
CA LEU A 100 4.21 -2.15 14.87
C LEU A 100 3.38 -2.26 16.15
N LEU A 101 2.65 -3.37 16.33
CA LEU A 101 1.89 -3.63 17.56
C LEU A 101 2.79 -3.80 18.79
N GLY A 102 3.98 -4.36 18.63
CA GLY A 102 4.95 -4.55 19.71
C GLY A 102 5.36 -3.24 20.38
N HIS A 103 5.37 -2.12 19.65
CA HIS A 103 5.60 -0.78 20.23
C HIS A 103 4.51 -0.34 21.22
N PHE A 104 3.35 -0.99 21.16
CA PHE A 104 2.22 -0.76 22.04
C PHE A 104 2.00 -1.91 23.05
N GLY A 105 2.97 -2.82 23.17
CA GLY A 105 2.87 -3.99 24.05
C GLY A 105 1.81 -5.00 23.63
N LYS A 106 1.50 -5.04 22.32
CA LYS A 106 0.47 -5.91 21.74
C LYS A 106 1.06 -6.82 20.69
N HIS A 107 0.39 -7.94 20.44
CA HIS A 107 0.72 -8.90 19.41
C HIS A 107 -0.47 -9.15 18.50
N ILE A 108 -0.21 -9.60 17.26
CA ILE A 108 -1.29 -9.99 16.34
C ILE A 108 -2.16 -11.08 16.94
N SER A 109 -1.56 -12.03 17.69
CA SER A 109 -2.27 -13.14 18.35
C SER A 109 -3.27 -12.69 19.41
N ASP A 110 -3.20 -11.45 19.88
CA ASP A 110 -4.10 -10.92 20.91
C ASP A 110 -5.48 -10.58 20.32
N PHE A 111 -5.60 -10.54 18.99
CA PHE A 111 -6.83 -10.17 18.29
C PHE A 111 -7.33 -11.31 17.40
N PRO A 112 -8.66 -11.42 17.20
CA PRO A 112 -9.23 -12.32 16.21
C PRO A 112 -8.75 -11.99 14.79
N PHE A 113 -8.53 -13.02 13.97
CA PHE A 113 -7.91 -12.85 12.65
C PHE A 113 -8.62 -11.82 11.74
N TYR A 114 -9.95 -11.69 11.85
CA TYR A 114 -10.75 -10.78 11.02
C TYR A 114 -10.47 -9.29 11.33
N VAL A 115 -9.94 -8.96 12.51
CA VAL A 115 -9.57 -7.58 12.88
C VAL A 115 -8.42 -7.06 12.02
N HIS A 116 -7.54 -7.95 11.56
CA HIS A 116 -6.36 -7.59 10.78
C HIS A 116 -6.64 -7.24 9.32
N VAL A 117 -7.83 -7.57 8.79
CA VAL A 117 -8.13 -7.46 7.36
C VAL A 117 -7.94 -6.02 6.86
N ILE A 118 -8.48 -5.03 7.59
CA ILE A 118 -8.37 -3.62 7.20
C ILE A 118 -6.91 -3.12 7.29
N PRO A 119 -6.19 -3.27 8.43
CA PRO A 119 -4.77 -2.92 8.49
C PRO A 119 -3.91 -3.58 7.42
N PHE A 120 -4.11 -4.88 7.14
CA PHE A 120 -3.33 -5.61 6.15
C PHE A 120 -3.58 -5.12 4.73
N LEU A 121 -4.84 -4.83 4.37
CA LEU A 121 -5.16 -4.28 3.06
C LEU A 121 -4.58 -2.86 2.88
N TYR A 122 -4.61 -2.02 3.92
CA TYR A 122 -3.92 -0.73 3.88
C TYR A 122 -2.42 -0.88 3.66
N TYR A 123 -1.80 -1.85 4.33
CA TYR A 123 -0.40 -2.16 4.14
C TYR A 123 -0.08 -2.56 2.69
N VAL A 124 -0.93 -3.40 2.07
CA VAL A 124 -0.81 -3.76 0.65
C VAL A 124 -0.92 -2.53 -0.26
N LEU A 125 -1.90 -1.65 -0.03
CA LEU A 125 -2.06 -0.42 -0.81
C LEU A 125 -0.86 0.52 -0.67
N TYR A 126 -0.28 0.59 0.52
CA TYR A 126 0.83 1.47 0.85
C TYR A 126 2.13 1.01 0.20
N THR A 127 2.49 -0.26 0.38
CA THR A 127 3.70 -0.85 -0.21
C THR A 127 3.64 -0.86 -1.73
N PHE A 128 2.46 -1.11 -2.31
CA PHE A 128 2.26 -0.93 -3.74
C PHE A 128 2.58 0.49 -4.19
N LEU A 129 2.06 1.52 -3.52
CA LEU A 129 2.33 2.90 -3.92
C LEU A 129 3.82 3.25 -3.82
N ILE A 130 4.50 2.80 -2.76
CA ILE A 130 5.95 2.98 -2.62
C ILE A 130 6.67 2.36 -3.82
N ARG A 131 6.35 1.10 -4.17
CA ARG A 131 6.93 0.45 -5.36
C ARG A 131 6.67 1.28 -6.62
N GLN A 132 5.44 1.74 -6.83
CA GLN A 132 5.10 2.54 -8.01
C GLN A 132 5.89 3.86 -8.05
N ALA A 133 6.08 4.52 -6.90
CA ALA A 133 6.84 5.75 -6.78
C ALA A 133 8.34 5.53 -7.06
N VAL A 134 8.91 4.43 -6.54
CA VAL A 134 10.31 4.06 -6.79
C VAL A 134 10.55 3.79 -8.28
N LEU A 135 9.67 3.02 -8.95
CA LEU A 135 9.77 2.78 -10.39
C LEU A 135 9.74 4.08 -11.20
N ASP A 136 8.89 5.03 -10.81
CA ASP A 136 8.78 6.34 -11.47
C ASP A 136 9.98 7.24 -11.19
N LEU A 137 10.51 7.22 -9.96
CA LEU A 137 11.67 8.00 -9.56
C LEU A 137 12.92 7.61 -10.37
N PHE A 138 13.07 6.31 -10.64
CA PHE A 138 14.17 5.79 -11.46
C PHE A 138 13.86 5.73 -12.96
N ASN A 139 12.69 6.24 -13.39
CA ASN A 139 12.21 6.18 -14.77
C ASN A 139 12.33 4.77 -15.38
N ALA A 140 11.99 3.75 -14.59
CA ALA A 140 12.27 2.36 -14.88
C ALA A 140 11.16 1.65 -15.67
N ARG A 141 9.93 2.18 -15.68
CA ARG A 141 8.74 1.51 -16.26
C ARG A 141 8.77 1.19 -17.75
N GLU A 142 9.68 1.81 -18.50
CA GLU A 142 9.73 1.71 -19.96
C GLU A 142 10.97 0.95 -20.43
N ASP A 143 11.74 0.44 -19.49
CA ASP A 143 13.04 -0.17 -19.71
C ASP A 143 13.08 -1.43 -18.85
N ASP A 144 12.86 -2.58 -19.48
CA ASP A 144 12.71 -3.88 -18.80
C ASP A 144 13.94 -4.20 -17.94
N GLU A 145 15.13 -3.78 -18.34
CA GLU A 145 16.35 -4.01 -17.58
C GLU A 145 16.38 -3.15 -16.30
N LYS A 146 16.01 -1.85 -16.43
CA LYS A 146 15.89 -0.96 -15.27
C LYS A 146 14.77 -1.39 -14.33
N GLU A 147 13.62 -1.77 -14.88
CA GLU A 147 12.49 -2.27 -14.09
C GLU A 147 12.89 -3.49 -13.28
N ASN A 148 13.54 -4.48 -13.92
CA ASN A 148 14.01 -5.68 -13.23
C ASN A 148 15.01 -5.35 -12.13
N ARG A 149 15.98 -4.46 -12.39
CA ARG A 149 16.96 -4.04 -11.39
C ARG A 149 16.31 -3.31 -10.21
N VAL A 150 15.36 -2.40 -10.46
CA VAL A 150 14.63 -1.70 -9.41
C VAL A 150 13.76 -2.66 -8.59
N ASN A 151 13.08 -3.61 -9.24
CA ASN A 151 12.31 -4.65 -8.56
C ASN A 151 13.22 -5.53 -7.69
N GLN A 152 14.40 -5.93 -8.18
CA GLN A 152 15.37 -6.70 -7.39
C GLN A 152 15.83 -5.93 -6.16
N TYR A 153 16.22 -4.65 -6.32
CA TYR A 153 16.61 -3.83 -5.16
C TYR A 153 15.47 -3.65 -4.17
N TYR A 154 14.25 -3.42 -4.66
CA TYR A 154 13.06 -3.31 -3.81
C TYR A 154 12.88 -4.60 -2.97
N ILE A 155 12.93 -5.78 -3.60
CA ILE A 155 12.80 -7.06 -2.92
C ILE A 155 13.93 -7.29 -1.92
N VAL A 156 15.19 -7.07 -2.30
CA VAL A 156 16.34 -7.28 -1.43
C VAL A 156 16.28 -6.36 -0.21
N ILE A 157 15.96 -5.08 -0.41
CA ILE A 157 15.80 -4.12 0.69
C ILE A 157 14.64 -4.53 1.59
N SER A 158 13.49 -4.93 1.03
CA SER A 158 12.36 -5.43 1.83
C SER A 158 12.74 -6.66 2.64
N LEU A 159 13.44 -7.63 2.05
CA LEU A 159 13.89 -8.83 2.78
C LEU A 159 14.87 -8.48 3.91
N ILE A 160 15.78 -7.53 3.69
CA ILE A 160 16.68 -7.04 4.74
C ILE A 160 15.86 -6.40 5.86
N ILE A 161 14.91 -5.52 5.55
CA ILE A 161 14.05 -4.87 6.55
C ILE A 161 13.25 -5.91 7.34
N TYR A 162 12.58 -6.84 6.65
CA TYR A 162 11.81 -7.90 7.30
C TYR A 162 12.69 -8.80 8.17
N SER A 163 13.91 -9.13 7.72
CA SER A 163 14.84 -9.95 8.50
C SER A 163 15.31 -9.20 9.75
N LEU A 164 15.67 -7.92 9.62
CA LEU A 164 16.07 -7.08 10.75
C LEU A 164 14.93 -6.97 11.76
N ILE A 165 13.70 -6.70 11.29
CA ILE A 165 12.51 -6.66 12.14
C ILE A 165 12.32 -7.99 12.86
N PHE A 166 12.45 -9.12 12.14
CA PHE A 166 12.30 -10.45 12.72
C PHE A 166 13.34 -10.77 13.80
N PHE A 167 14.59 -10.32 13.64
CA PHE A 167 15.64 -10.55 14.65
C PHE A 167 15.64 -9.55 15.81
N ILE A 168 14.97 -8.40 15.66
CA ILE A 168 14.79 -7.40 16.73
C ILE A 168 13.58 -7.74 17.62
N LEU A 169 12.59 -8.45 17.07
CA LEU A 169 11.44 -9.02 17.80
C LEU A 169 11.81 -10.29 18.57
#